data_AF-A0A7V8D8F1-F1
#
_entry.id   AF-A0A7V8D8F1-F1
#
_cell.length_a   1.000
_cell.length_b   1.000
_cell.length_c   1.000
_cell.angle_alpha   90.00
_cell.angle_beta   90.00
_cell.angle_gamma   90.00
#
_symmetry.space_group_name_H-M   'P 1'
#
loop_
_entity.id
_entity.type
_entity.pdbx_description
1 polymer ?
#
loop_
_entity_poly.entity_id
_entity_poly.type
_entity_poly.pdbx_seq_one_letter_code
_entity_poly.pdbx_strand_id
1 'polypeptide(L)'
;MEFEEIGIGVIKVDPFLNGDVILARKDNHASYHLCAVHDDALQNISHIIRGEDLKIATHIQVVLQALLGYRAPKYQHHQLILDENGKRFAKRDKAQTLRHLRENGVAPEQIRERLGLRN
;
A
#
# COMPACT_ATOMS: atom_id res chain seq x y z
N MET A 1 10.14 -6.44 17.26
CA MET A 1 10.21 -6.08 15.83
C MET A 1 9.61 -4.71 15.66
N GLU A 2 10.19 -3.88 14.79
CA GLU A 2 9.75 -2.51 14.55
C GLU A 2 10.03 -2.13 13.09
N PHE A 3 9.37 -1.08 12.60
CA PHE A 3 9.64 -0.49 11.29
C PHE A 3 9.60 1.04 11.38
N GLU A 4 10.27 1.71 10.44
CA GLU A 4 10.25 3.17 10.33
C GLU A 4 9.12 3.63 9.39
N GLU A 5 8.27 4.51 9.88
CA GLU A 5 7.25 5.21 9.11
C GLU A 5 7.66 6.68 8.92
N ILE A 6 7.85 7.09 7.67
CA ILE A 6 8.34 8.42 7.32
C ILE A 6 7.35 9.48 7.80
N GLY A 7 7.84 10.43 8.58
CA GLY A 7 7.03 11.50 9.16
C GLY A 7 6.29 11.13 10.44
N ILE A 8 6.31 9.85 10.86
CA ILE A 8 5.72 9.38 12.13
C ILE A 8 6.80 8.89 13.09
N GLY A 9 7.80 8.17 12.59
CA GLY A 9 8.90 7.59 13.37
C GLY A 9 8.82 6.06 13.45
N VAL A 10 9.44 5.49 14.48
CA VAL A 10 9.51 4.03 14.66
C VAL A 10 8.20 3.51 15.24
N ILE A 11 7.61 2.53 14.56
CA ILE A 11 6.37 1.86 14.96
C ILE A 11 6.70 0.43 15.41
N LYS A 12 6.19 0.06 16.59
CA LYS A 12 6.29 -1.31 17.09
C LYS A 12 5.36 -2.24 16.32
N VAL A 13 5.88 -3.38 15.89
CA VAL A 13 5.08 -4.41 15.22
C VAL A 13 4.31 -5.20 16.27
N ASP A 14 3.00 -5.20 16.16
CA ASP A 14 2.13 -6.22 16.74
C ASP A 14 2.05 -7.43 15.78
N PRO A 15 2.68 -8.58 16.11
CA PRO A 15 2.71 -9.76 15.25
C PRO A 15 1.36 -10.51 15.21
N PHE A 16 0.43 -10.23 16.12
CA PHE A 16 -0.85 -10.95 16.24
C PHE A 16 -2.01 -10.17 15.63
N LEU A 17 -1.80 -8.91 15.23
CA LEU A 17 -2.85 -8.02 14.72
C LEU A 17 -3.64 -8.60 13.55
N ASN A 18 -2.99 -9.40 12.69
CA ASN A 18 -3.62 -10.02 11.53
C ASN A 18 -4.08 -11.47 11.75
N GLY A 19 -3.79 -12.06 12.91
CA GLY A 19 -3.95 -13.49 13.17
C GLY A 19 -3.15 -14.37 12.20
N ASP A 20 -3.62 -15.61 12.00
CA ASP A 20 -2.99 -16.56 11.08
C ASP A 20 -3.35 -16.22 9.63
N VAL A 21 -2.44 -15.52 8.97
CA VAL A 21 -2.61 -15.21 7.55
C VAL A 21 -2.34 -16.42 6.68
N ILE A 22 -3.11 -16.53 5.60
CA ILE A 22 -2.90 -17.57 4.60
C ILE A 22 -1.76 -17.12 3.69
N LEU A 23 -0.68 -17.90 3.64
CA LEU A 23 0.49 -17.61 2.78
C LEU A 23 0.37 -18.24 1.39
N ALA A 24 -0.35 -19.35 1.26
CA ALA A 24 -0.62 -20.03 0.00
C ALA A 24 -1.94 -20.78 0.10
N ARG A 25 -2.63 -20.95 -1.04
CA ARG A 25 -3.80 -21.82 -1.18
C ARG A 25 -3.52 -22.85 -2.26
N LYS A 26 -4.26 -23.96 -2.23
CA LYS A 26 -4.15 -25.03 -3.22
C LYS A 26 -4.22 -24.51 -4.67
N ASP A 27 -5.13 -23.58 -4.94
CA ASP A 27 -5.36 -23.02 -6.29
C ASP A 27 -4.69 -21.66 -6.52
N ASN A 28 -4.01 -21.12 -5.50
CA ASN A 28 -3.28 -19.86 -5.61
C ASN A 28 -1.97 -19.96 -4.83
N HIS A 29 -0.87 -20.11 -5.57
CA HIS A 29 0.41 -20.54 -5.04
C HIS A 29 1.02 -19.61 -3.98
N ALA A 30 0.68 -18.32 -3.98
CA ALA A 30 1.18 -17.39 -2.96
C ALA A 30 0.23 -16.22 -2.69
N SER A 31 0.16 -15.78 -1.44
CA SER A 31 -0.65 -14.65 -1.02
C SER A 31 0.04 -13.32 -1.28
N TYR A 32 -0.74 -12.24 -1.30
CA TYR A 32 -0.20 -10.89 -1.41
C TYR A 32 0.87 -10.59 -0.35
N HIS A 33 0.68 -11.04 0.90
CA HIS A 33 1.64 -10.77 1.97
C HIS A 33 3.00 -11.41 1.68
N LEU A 34 3.01 -12.64 1.17
CA LEU A 34 4.24 -13.36 0.85
C LEU A 34 4.90 -12.80 -0.42
N CYS A 35 4.13 -12.63 -1.51
CA CYS A 35 4.67 -12.11 -2.77
C CYS A 35 5.25 -10.71 -2.60
N ALA A 36 4.50 -9.79 -1.99
CA ALA A 36 4.97 -8.40 -1.82
C ALA A 36 6.30 -8.34 -1.06
N VAL A 37 6.39 -9.06 0.07
CA VAL A 37 7.62 -9.09 0.88
C VAL A 37 8.79 -9.69 0.12
N HIS A 38 8.56 -10.79 -0.61
CA HIS A 38 9.61 -11.45 -1.37
C HIS A 38 10.09 -10.60 -2.55
N ASP A 39 9.16 -10.03 -3.32
CA ASP A 39 9.46 -9.22 -4.50
C ASP A 39 10.16 -7.92 -4.11
N ASP A 40 9.71 -7.26 -3.03
CA ASP A 40 10.36 -6.05 -2.50
C ASP A 40 11.82 -6.33 -2.10
N ALA A 41 12.07 -7.47 -1.45
CA ALA A 41 13.42 -7.88 -1.08
C ALA A 41 14.28 -8.22 -2.30
N LEU A 42 13.74 -8.98 -3.26
CA LEU A 42 14.43 -9.35 -4.50
C LEU A 42 14.84 -8.12 -5.33
N GLN A 43 13.98 -7.10 -5.33
CA GLN A 43 14.18 -5.85 -6.06
C GLN A 43 14.96 -4.79 -5.27
N ASN A 44 15.38 -5.09 -4.04
CA ASN A 44 16.09 -4.16 -3.16
C ASN A 44 15.31 -2.86 -2.89
N ILE A 45 13.98 -2.97 -2.73
CA ILE A 45 13.14 -1.82 -2.41
C ILE A 45 13.54 -1.24 -1.06
N SER A 46 13.85 0.05 -1.05
CA SER A 46 14.27 0.77 0.16
C SER A 46 13.13 1.55 0.82
N HIS A 47 12.13 1.95 0.05
CA HIS A 47 10.99 2.77 0.46
C HIS A 47 9.70 2.21 -0.13
N ILE A 48 8.72 1.94 0.71
CA ILE A 48 7.39 1.49 0.31
C ILE A 48 6.40 2.63 0.57
N ILE A 49 5.91 3.24 -0.51
CA ILE A 49 4.94 4.33 -0.46
C ILE A 49 3.59 3.80 -0.97
N ARG A 50 2.57 3.75 -0.11
CA ARG A 50 1.27 3.15 -0.45
C ARG A 50 0.11 3.74 0.36
N GLY A 51 -1.12 3.37 0.01
CA GLY A 51 -2.31 3.88 0.70
C GLY A 51 -2.38 3.42 2.16
N GLU A 52 -2.91 4.28 3.04
CA GLU A 52 -3.03 3.98 4.47
C GLU A 52 -3.98 2.84 4.82
N ASP A 53 -4.81 2.41 3.89
CA ASP A 53 -5.61 1.19 4.02
C ASP A 53 -4.75 -0.08 4.15
N LEU A 54 -3.47 -0.02 3.78
CA LEU A 54 -2.51 -1.10 3.94
C LEU A 54 -1.67 -1.02 5.22
N LYS A 55 -1.90 -0.03 6.10
CA LYS A 55 -1.14 0.12 7.37
C LYS A 55 -1.20 -1.15 8.22
N ILE A 56 -2.39 -1.75 8.37
CA ILE A 56 -2.57 -2.98 9.16
C ILE A 56 -1.78 -4.14 8.54
N ALA A 57 -1.75 -4.26 7.21
CA ALA A 57 -1.01 -5.31 6.52
C ALA A 57 0.52 -5.20 6.68
N THR A 58 1.04 -4.01 7.02
CA THR A 58 2.47 -3.80 7.29
C THR A 58 2.95 -4.66 8.46
N HIS A 59 2.12 -4.86 9.49
CA HIS A 59 2.50 -5.63 10.68
C HIS A 59 2.93 -7.05 10.31
N ILE A 60 2.07 -7.78 9.59
CA ILE A 60 2.40 -9.14 9.15
C ILE A 60 3.52 -9.15 8.10
N GLN A 61 3.62 -8.14 7.24
CA GLN A 61 4.70 -8.09 6.26
C GLN A 61 6.08 -7.90 6.91
N VAL A 62 6.18 -7.10 7.97
CA VAL A 62 7.44 -6.94 8.72
C VAL A 62 7.77 -8.21 9.50
N VAL A 63 6.77 -8.95 10.01
CA VAL A 63 7.00 -10.29 10.59
C VAL A 63 7.59 -11.24 9.53
N LEU A 64 7.00 -11.28 8.33
CA LEU A 64 7.50 -12.12 7.25
C LEU A 64 8.92 -11.73 6.82
N GLN A 65 9.22 -10.44 6.72
CA GLN A 65 10.58 -9.95 6.43
C GLN A 65 11.57 -10.47 7.46
N ALA A 66 11.26 -10.36 8.76
CA ALA A 66 12.13 -10.84 9.83
C ALA A 66 12.33 -12.36 9.77
N LEU A 67 11.26 -13.13 9.54
CA LEU A 67 11.34 -14.59 9.44
C LEU A 67 12.14 -15.07 8.22
N LEU A 68 12.06 -14.34 7.11
CA LEU A 68 12.77 -14.64 5.87
C LEU A 68 14.19 -14.04 5.82
N GLY A 69 14.61 -13.31 6.86
CA GLY A 69 15.92 -12.67 6.93
C GLY A 69 16.08 -11.45 6.00
N TYR A 70 14.99 -10.83 5.58
CA TYR A 70 15.00 -9.64 4.73
C TYR A 70 15.12 -8.36 5.55
N ARG A 71 15.79 -7.37 4.97
CA ARG A 71 15.85 -6.02 5.54
C ARG A 71 14.48 -5.35 5.42
N ALA A 72 13.99 -4.75 6.52
CA ALA A 72 12.78 -3.94 6.48
C ALA A 72 13.04 -2.61 5.73
N PRO A 73 12.20 -2.24 4.76
CA PRO A 73 12.25 -0.94 4.11
C PRO A 73 11.65 0.15 5.03
N LYS A 74 11.79 1.41 4.62
CA LYS A 74 11.03 2.51 5.21
C LYS A 74 9.63 2.57 4.61
N TYR A 75 8.62 2.80 5.43
CA TYR A 75 7.24 2.88 4.97
C TYR A 75 6.76 4.33 4.94
N GLN A 76 5.91 4.66 3.97
CA GLN A 76 5.13 5.89 3.97
C GLN A 76 3.70 5.60 3.51
N HIS A 77 2.75 5.76 4.42
CA HIS A 77 1.35 5.51 4.13
C HIS A 77 0.61 6.82 3.83
N HIS A 78 0.30 7.05 2.56
CA HIS A 78 -0.40 8.25 2.12
C HIS A 78 -1.92 8.15 2.32
N GLN A 79 -2.56 9.31 2.46
CA GLN A 79 -4.00 9.43 2.58
C GLN A 79 -4.72 8.90 1.33
N LEU A 80 -5.93 8.38 1.51
CA LEU A 80 -6.75 7.89 0.42
C LEU A 80 -7.40 9.06 -0.33
N ILE A 81 -7.59 8.89 -1.64
CA ILE A 81 -8.30 9.87 -2.45
C ILE A 81 -9.79 9.73 -2.17
N LEU A 82 -10.41 10.82 -1.74
CA LEU A 82 -11.83 10.92 -1.43
C LEU A 82 -12.54 11.74 -2.51
N ASP A 83 -13.84 11.48 -2.71
CA ASP A 83 -14.71 12.30 -3.53
C ASP A 83 -15.17 13.58 -2.80
N GLU A 84 -15.97 14.40 -3.48
CA GLU A 84 -16.51 15.65 -2.95
C GLU A 84 -17.37 15.47 -1.69
N ASN A 85 -17.87 14.27 -1.43
CA ASN A 85 -18.67 13.92 -0.24
C ASN A 85 -17.82 13.24 0.84
N GLY A 86 -16.49 13.17 0.67
CA GLY A 86 -15.57 12.49 1.59
C GLY A 86 -15.62 10.96 1.48
N LYS A 87 -16.32 10.40 0.49
CA LYS A 87 -16.34 8.94 0.27
C LYS A 87 -15.10 8.52 -0.50
N ARG A 88 -14.45 7.45 -0.05
CA ARG A 88 -13.29 6.86 -0.74
C ARG A 88 -13.67 6.51 -2.18
N PHE A 89 -12.86 6.94 -3.15
CA PHE A 89 -13.00 6.45 -4.52
C PHE A 89 -12.74 4.93 -4.56
N ALA A 90 -13.81 4.15 -4.69
CA ALA A 90 -13.75 2.71 -4.85
C ALA A 90 -14.19 2.34 -6.27
N LYS A 91 -13.45 1.45 -6.95
CA LYS A 91 -13.76 0.97 -8.31
C LYS A 91 -15.19 0.42 -8.46
N ARG A 92 -15.85 0.03 -7.37
CA ARG A 92 -17.22 -0.51 -7.36
C ARG A 92 -18.31 0.57 -7.51
N ASP A 93 -18.03 1.83 -7.20
CA ASP A 93 -19.05 2.89 -7.09
C ASP A 93 -19.28 3.69 -8.40
N LYS A 94 -18.94 3.14 -9.57
CA LYS A 94 -18.80 3.92 -10.83
C LYS A 94 -17.85 5.12 -10.65
N ALA A 95 -16.93 5.03 -9.69
CA ALA A 95 -15.88 6.01 -9.46
C ALA A 95 -15.13 6.30 -10.76
N GLN A 96 -14.88 7.58 -11.00
CA GLN A 96 -14.22 8.10 -12.19
C GLN A 96 -12.88 7.36 -12.41
N THR A 97 -12.79 6.58 -13.49
CA THR A 97 -11.52 5.92 -13.85
C THR A 97 -10.62 6.89 -14.58
N LEU A 98 -9.30 6.69 -14.54
CA LEU A 98 -8.36 7.46 -15.37
C LEU A 98 -8.71 7.37 -16.86
N ARG A 99 -9.22 6.22 -17.31
CA ARG A 99 -9.71 6.03 -18.68
C ARG A 99 -10.88 6.96 -18.99
N HIS A 100 -11.90 6.96 -18.13
CA HIS A 100 -13.09 7.80 -18.29
C HIS A 100 -12.74 9.29 -18.24
N LEU A 101 -11.86 9.71 -17.33
CA LEU A 101 -11.37 11.09 -17.26
C LEU A 101 -10.71 11.52 -18.59
N ARG A 102 -9.82 10.67 -19.13
CA ARG A 102 -9.17 10.92 -20.41
C ARG A 102 -10.16 10.96 -21.59
N GLU A 103 -11.13 10.05 -21.63
CA GLU A 103 -12.17 10.01 -22.67
C GLU A 103 -13.08 11.26 -22.63
N ASN A 104 -13.23 11.90 -21.47
CA ASN A 104 -13.95 13.18 -21.32
C ASN A 104 -13.04 14.42 -21.46
N GLY A 105 -11.81 14.25 -21.94
CA GLY A 105 -10.89 15.36 -22.22
C GLY A 105 -10.25 16.01 -20.98
N VAL A 106 -10.26 15.35 -19.81
CA VAL A 106 -9.55 15.85 -18.63
C VAL A 106 -8.04 15.69 -18.84
N ALA A 107 -7.31 16.79 -18.76
CA ALA A 107 -5.87 16.81 -18.92
C ALA A 107 -5.15 16.24 -17.67
N PRO A 108 -3.99 15.56 -17.82
CA PRO A 108 -3.22 15.07 -16.69
C PRO A 108 -2.87 16.15 -15.66
N GLU A 109 -2.58 17.37 -16.10
CA GLU A 109 -2.24 18.52 -15.27
C GLU A 109 -3.39 18.88 -14.33
N GLN A 110 -4.63 18.83 -14.82
CA GLN A 110 -5.83 19.07 -14.02
C GLN A 110 -6.00 18.01 -12.93
N ILE A 111 -5.64 16.75 -13.22
CA ILE A 111 -5.69 15.66 -12.24
C ILE A 111 -4.60 15.88 -11.18
N ARG A 112 -3.39 16.22 -11.59
CA ARG A 112 -2.27 16.50 -10.67
C ARG A 112 -2.60 17.67 -9.74
N GLU A 113 -3.15 18.76 -10.27
CA GLU A 113 -3.61 19.91 -9.49
C GLU A 113 -4.68 19.53 -8.47
N ARG A 114 -5.72 18.78 -8.89
CA ARG A 114 -6.77 18.27 -7.99
C ARG A 114 -6.23 17.39 -6.87
N LEU A 115 -5.16 16.64 -7.13
CA LEU A 115 -4.49 15.78 -6.15
C LEU A 115 -3.40 16.50 -5.33
N GLY A 116 -3.20 17.80 -5.56
CA GLY A 116 -2.16 18.58 -4.88
C GLY A 116 -0.72 18.20 -5.28
N LEU A 117 -0.55 17.44 -6.37
CA LEU A 117 0.73 17.03 -6.91
C LEU A 117 1.29 18.16 -7.79
N ARG A 118 1.89 19.18 -7.18
CA ARG A 118 2.56 20.25 -7.94
C ARG A 118 3.89 19.73 -8.52
N ASN A 119 4.12 20.02 -9.80
CA ASN A 119 5.41 19.82 -10.48
C ASN A 119 6.42 20.87 -10.03
#